data_AF-A0A7J7SUZ5-F1
#
_entry.id   AF-A0A7J7SUZ5-F1
#
_cell.length_a   1.000
_cell.length_b   1.000
_cell.length_c   1.000
_cell.angle_alpha   90.00
_cell.angle_beta   90.00
_cell.angle_gamma   90.00
#
_symmetry.space_group_name_H-M   'P 1'
#
loop_
_entity.id
_entity.type
_entity.pdbx_description
1 polymer ?
#
loop_
_entity_poly.entity_id
_entity_poly.type
_entity_poly.pdbx_seq_one_letter_code
_entity_poly.pdbx_strand_id
1 'polypeptide(L)'
;MGAPAWTWRSLKEVPAPSTRGPGLVCQMVSLNAWFWSTVFHTKDTALTEKMDYFCASTVILHSIYLCCVRTVGLQRPTVASAFRALLLLLLTAHVSYLSLVRFDYGYNLAANVAIGLVNLVWWLAWCLWNRQQLPHVRKCMAVVLLLQGLSLLELLDFPPLFWVLDAHAIWHISTIPVHVLFFSFLEEDSLYLLKGSKLD
;
A
#
# COMPACT_ATOMS: atom_id res chain seq x y z
N MET A 1 -18.99 -17.81 18.27
CA MET A 1 -19.50 -16.82 17.30
C MET A 1 -19.03 -17.23 15.92
N GLY A 2 -19.90 -17.89 15.15
CA GLY A 2 -19.56 -18.46 13.85
C GLY A 2 -19.47 -17.37 12.80
N ALA A 3 -18.34 -17.31 12.09
CA ALA A 3 -18.22 -16.50 10.88
C ALA A 3 -19.30 -16.95 9.89
N PRO A 4 -20.07 -16.04 9.28
CA PRO A 4 -21.21 -16.42 8.49
C PRO A 4 -20.76 -17.12 7.19
N ALA A 5 -21.40 -18.25 6.90
CA ALA A 5 -21.01 -19.27 5.92
C ALA A 5 -21.00 -18.83 4.44
N TRP A 6 -21.28 -17.56 4.14
CA TRP A 6 -21.43 -17.02 2.78
C TRP A 6 -20.17 -16.37 2.19
N THR A 7 -19.06 -16.26 2.94
CA THR A 7 -17.88 -15.50 2.46
C THR A 7 -16.78 -16.34 1.81
N TRP A 8 -16.61 -17.62 2.19
CA TRP A 8 -15.42 -18.40 1.83
C TRP A 8 -15.65 -19.56 0.85
N ARG A 9 -16.84 -20.17 0.83
CA ARG A 9 -17.16 -21.20 -0.19
C ARG A 9 -17.24 -20.58 -1.59
N SER A 10 -17.74 -19.35 -1.71
CA SER A 10 -17.79 -18.62 -2.98
C SER A 10 -16.45 -18.05 -3.46
N LEU A 11 -15.36 -18.18 -2.70
CA LEU A 11 -14.01 -17.83 -3.20
C LEU A 11 -13.36 -18.96 -3.99
N LYS A 12 -13.90 -20.17 -3.94
CA LYS A 12 -13.51 -21.26 -4.84
C LYS A 12 -14.02 -20.98 -6.25
N GLU A 13 -15.29 -20.59 -6.36
CA GLU A 13 -16.01 -20.37 -7.61
C GLU A 13 -15.67 -19.06 -8.36
N VAL A 14 -14.69 -18.27 -7.92
CA VAL A 14 -14.28 -17.06 -8.64
C VAL A 14 -13.36 -17.46 -9.79
N PRO A 15 -13.74 -17.25 -11.07
CA PRO A 15 -12.84 -17.50 -12.18
C PRO A 15 -11.61 -16.63 -11.99
N ALA A 16 -10.42 -17.25 -12.00
CA ALA A 16 -9.16 -16.57 -11.76
C ALA A 16 -9.10 -15.30 -12.62
N PRO A 17 -9.24 -14.08 -12.03
CA PRO A 17 -8.83 -12.89 -12.74
C PRO A 17 -7.35 -13.07 -13.04
N SER A 18 -6.78 -12.36 -14.03
CA SER A 18 -5.34 -12.37 -14.22
C SER A 18 -4.65 -11.89 -12.93
N THR A 19 -4.31 -12.83 -12.04
CA THR A 19 -3.79 -12.59 -10.69
C THR A 19 -2.46 -11.83 -10.73
N ARG A 20 -1.82 -11.81 -11.90
CA ARG A 20 -0.62 -11.03 -12.21
C ARG A 20 -0.84 -9.53 -12.30
N GLY A 21 -2.03 -9.06 -12.69
CA GLY A 21 -2.28 -7.63 -12.99
C GLY A 21 -2.07 -6.71 -11.79
N PRO A 22 -2.84 -6.87 -10.69
CA PRO A 22 -2.73 -5.99 -9.52
C PRO A 22 -1.36 -6.07 -8.81
N GLY A 23 -0.74 -7.25 -8.78
CA GLY A 23 0.58 -7.45 -8.19
C GLY A 23 1.72 -6.82 -9.00
N LEU A 24 1.64 -6.84 -10.33
CA LEU A 24 2.60 -6.16 -11.20
C LEU A 24 2.47 -4.64 -11.08
N VAL A 25 1.24 -4.11 -11.06
CA VAL A 25 1.01 -2.68 -10.86
C VAL A 25 1.57 -2.22 -9.51
N CYS A 26 1.41 -3.02 -8.45
CA CYS A 26 2.00 -2.73 -7.14
C CYS A 26 3.53 -2.55 -7.20
N GLN A 27 4.21 -3.41 -7.95
CA GLN A 27 5.66 -3.35 -8.10
C GLN A 27 6.07 -2.12 -8.90
N MET A 28 5.39 -1.82 -10.00
CA MET A 28 5.67 -0.64 -10.82
C MET A 28 5.47 0.67 -10.03
N VAL A 29 4.41 0.75 -9.24
CA VAL A 29 4.13 1.91 -8.36
C VAL A 29 5.20 2.05 -7.28
N SER A 30 5.62 0.94 -6.66
CA SER A 30 6.67 0.96 -5.62
C SER A 30 8.03 1.36 -6.20
N LEU A 31 8.41 0.82 -7.36
CA LEU A 31 9.65 1.19 -8.05
C LEU A 31 9.66 2.65 -8.48
N ASN A 32 8.50 3.18 -8.91
CA ASN A 32 8.37 4.58 -9.27
C ASN A 32 8.57 5.51 -8.07
N ALA A 33 8.02 5.17 -6.91
CA ALA A 33 8.25 5.93 -5.67
C ALA A 33 9.71 5.89 -5.25
N TRP A 34 10.34 4.72 -5.27
CA TRP A 34 11.77 4.58 -4.97
C TRP A 34 12.67 5.36 -5.93
N PHE A 35 12.31 5.41 -7.21
CA PHE A 35 13.04 6.20 -8.20
C PHE A 35 12.98 7.70 -7.86
N TRP A 36 11.80 8.25 -7.59
CA TRP A 36 11.65 9.67 -7.28
C TRP A 36 12.27 10.05 -5.93
N SER A 37 12.16 9.20 -4.91
CA SER A 37 12.88 9.34 -3.63
C SER A 37 14.40 9.42 -3.84
N THR A 38 14.96 8.53 -4.66
CA THR A 38 16.40 8.53 -4.95
C THR A 38 16.83 9.81 -5.67
N VAL A 39 16.03 10.26 -6.65
CA VAL A 39 16.31 11.50 -7.39
C VAL A 39 16.23 12.72 -6.47
N PHE A 40 15.25 12.78 -5.58
CA PHE A 40 15.10 13.84 -4.57
C PHE A 40 16.31 13.92 -3.64
N HIS A 41 16.73 12.80 -3.05
CA HIS A 41 17.91 12.75 -2.18
C HIS A 41 19.23 13.00 -2.91
N THR A 42 19.30 12.78 -4.23
CA THR A 42 20.48 13.13 -5.03
C THR A 42 20.52 14.63 -5.35
N LYS A 43 19.35 15.21 -5.63
CA LYS A 43 19.23 16.63 -5.94
C LYS A 43 17.85 17.15 -5.54
N ASP A 44 17.85 17.93 -4.48
CA ASP A 44 16.67 18.63 -4.01
C ASP A 44 16.32 19.78 -4.96
N THR A 45 15.10 19.72 -5.49
CA THR A 45 14.45 20.75 -6.30
C THR A 45 12.97 20.72 -5.98
N ALA A 46 12.27 21.85 -6.15
CA ALA A 46 10.82 21.90 -5.93
C ALA A 46 10.01 20.90 -6.79
N LEU A 47 10.57 20.40 -7.90
CA LEU A 47 9.95 19.33 -8.69
C LEU A 47 10.20 17.95 -8.09
N THR A 48 11.44 17.65 -7.71
CA THR A 48 11.83 16.34 -7.17
C THR A 48 11.19 16.10 -5.81
N GLU A 49 11.07 17.14 -4.98
CA GLU A 49 10.33 17.15 -3.72
C GLU A 49 8.85 16.78 -3.93
N LYS A 50 8.16 17.47 -4.87
CA LYS A 50 6.75 17.18 -5.17
C LYS A 50 6.54 15.76 -5.67
N MET A 51 7.42 15.28 -6.54
CA MET A 51 7.31 13.94 -7.10
C MET A 51 7.48 12.86 -6.04
N ASP A 52 8.42 13.02 -5.10
CA ASP A 52 8.60 12.07 -4.00
C ASP A 52 7.32 11.95 -3.15
N TYR A 53 6.73 13.08 -2.76
CA TYR A 53 5.48 13.08 -1.98
C TYR A 53 4.28 12.52 -2.74
N PHE A 54 4.10 12.88 -4.01
CA PHE A 54 2.97 12.38 -4.80
C PHE A 54 3.08 10.88 -5.07
N CYS A 55 4.30 10.39 -5.27
CA CYS A 55 4.55 8.95 -5.39
C CYS A 55 4.29 8.21 -4.07
N ALA A 56 4.65 8.78 -2.93
CA ALA A 56 4.32 8.22 -1.61
C ALA A 56 2.79 8.09 -1.42
N SER A 57 2.02 9.15 -1.71
CA SER A 57 0.55 9.10 -1.66
C SER A 57 -0.03 8.02 -2.58
N THR A 58 0.55 7.86 -3.77
CA THR A 58 0.13 6.85 -4.75
C THR A 58 0.35 5.42 -4.23
N VAL A 59 1.47 5.15 -3.56
CA VAL A 59 1.77 3.85 -2.94
C VAL A 59 0.72 3.50 -1.87
N ILE A 60 0.40 4.43 -0.99
CA ILE A 60 -0.59 4.19 0.09
C ILE A 60 -1.99 3.94 -0.50
N LEU A 61 -2.42 4.75 -1.46
CA LEU A 61 -3.71 4.56 -2.12
C LEU A 61 -3.79 3.23 -2.89
N HIS A 62 -2.70 2.82 -3.54
CA HIS A 62 -2.63 1.52 -4.19
C HIS A 62 -2.74 0.37 -3.18
N SER A 63 -2.14 0.50 -2.00
CA SER A 63 -2.30 -0.49 -0.92
C SER A 63 -3.76 -0.62 -0.46
N ILE A 64 -4.48 0.50 -0.32
CA ILE A 64 -5.92 0.49 0.01
C ILE A 64 -6.74 -0.18 -1.11
N TYR A 65 -6.41 0.11 -2.37
CA TYR A 65 -7.03 -0.55 -3.51
C TYR A 65 -6.85 -2.08 -3.45
N LEU A 66 -5.64 -2.57 -3.18
CA LEU A 66 -5.38 -4.00 -3.06
C LEU A 66 -6.20 -4.63 -1.92
N CYS A 67 -6.32 -3.96 -0.78
CA CYS A 67 -7.15 -4.41 0.33
C CYS A 67 -8.64 -4.50 -0.06
N CYS A 68 -9.15 -3.54 -0.83
CA CYS A 68 -10.51 -3.58 -1.40
C CYS A 68 -10.69 -4.75 -2.37
N VAL A 69 -9.72 -4.99 -3.25
CA VAL A 69 -9.77 -6.14 -4.18
C VAL A 69 -9.85 -7.45 -3.40
N ARG A 70 -9.08 -7.60 -2.32
CA ARG A 70 -9.08 -8.82 -1.50
C ARG A 70 -10.30 -9.00 -0.61
N THR A 71 -10.96 -7.92 -0.21
CA THR A 71 -12.15 -7.99 0.64
C THR A 71 -13.43 -8.21 -0.15
N VAL A 72 -13.60 -7.52 -1.29
CA VAL A 72 -14.85 -7.52 -2.05
C VAL A 72 -14.64 -7.65 -3.55
N GLY A 73 -13.51 -7.15 -4.08
CA GLY A 73 -13.28 -7.04 -5.52
C GLY A 73 -13.15 -8.35 -6.27
N LEU A 74 -12.72 -9.44 -5.61
CA LEU A 74 -12.69 -10.78 -6.21
C LEU A 74 -14.10 -11.27 -6.58
N GLN A 75 -15.11 -10.96 -5.77
CA GLN A 75 -16.50 -11.37 -6.05
C GLN A 75 -17.25 -10.35 -6.93
N ARG A 76 -16.89 -9.06 -6.82
CA ARG A 76 -17.58 -7.95 -7.50
C ARG A 76 -16.56 -7.04 -8.22
N PRO A 77 -16.13 -7.39 -9.44
CA PRO A 77 -15.12 -6.61 -10.17
C PRO A 77 -15.58 -5.18 -10.51
N THR A 78 -16.90 -4.95 -10.65
CA THR A 78 -17.48 -3.61 -10.85
C THR A 78 -17.25 -2.69 -9.66
N VAL A 79 -17.40 -3.21 -8.43
CA VAL A 79 -17.14 -2.46 -7.19
C VAL A 79 -15.66 -2.11 -7.08
N ALA A 80 -14.76 -3.05 -7.41
CA ALA A 80 -13.32 -2.78 -7.44
C ALA A 80 -12.95 -1.70 -8.47
N SER A 81 -13.56 -1.74 -9.66
CA SER A 81 -13.31 -0.73 -10.70
C SER A 81 -13.83 0.65 -10.31
N ALA A 82 -15.04 0.74 -9.74
CA ALA A 82 -15.61 1.98 -9.26
C ALA A 82 -14.77 2.57 -8.10
N PHE A 83 -14.34 1.72 -7.17
CA PHE A 83 -13.48 2.13 -6.07
C PHE A 83 -12.12 2.61 -6.56
N ARG A 84 -11.51 1.93 -7.54
CA ARG A 84 -10.27 2.38 -8.20
C ARG A 84 -10.45 3.77 -8.83
N ALA A 85 -11.56 4.01 -9.53
CA ALA A 85 -11.85 5.31 -10.13
C ALA A 85 -11.98 6.42 -9.06
N LEU A 86 -12.65 6.12 -7.95
CA LEU A 86 -12.75 7.03 -6.81
C LEU A 86 -11.37 7.37 -6.22
N LEU A 87 -10.51 6.37 -6.00
CA LEU A 87 -9.16 6.61 -5.47
C LEU A 87 -8.31 7.46 -6.41
N LEU A 88 -8.41 7.23 -7.73
CA LEU A 88 -7.71 8.04 -8.73
C LEU A 88 -8.22 9.48 -8.77
N LEU A 89 -9.53 9.68 -8.62
CA LEU A 89 -10.12 11.02 -8.51
C LEU A 89 -9.57 11.75 -7.28
N LEU A 90 -9.56 11.10 -6.12
CA LEU A 90 -9.03 11.66 -4.87
C LEU A 90 -7.55 12.02 -4.99
N LEU A 91 -6.73 11.13 -5.58
CA LEU A 91 -5.32 11.39 -5.85
C LEU A 91 -5.15 12.61 -6.77
N THR A 92 -5.91 12.66 -7.86
CA THR A 92 -5.82 13.77 -8.82
C THR A 92 -6.24 15.09 -8.18
N ALA A 93 -7.28 15.08 -7.35
CA ALA A 93 -7.72 16.25 -6.59
C ALA A 93 -6.64 16.71 -5.58
N HIS A 94 -6.04 15.78 -4.83
CA HIS A 94 -4.95 16.07 -3.88
C HIS A 94 -3.72 16.65 -4.57
N VAL A 95 -3.26 16.01 -5.65
CA VAL A 95 -2.10 16.45 -6.45
C VAL A 95 -2.37 17.80 -7.10
N SER A 96 -3.55 18.01 -7.67
CA SER A 96 -3.90 19.29 -8.30
C SER A 96 -4.00 20.43 -7.29
N TYR A 97 -4.55 20.19 -6.09
CA TYR A 97 -4.55 21.16 -5.00
C TYR A 97 -3.13 21.59 -4.60
N LEU A 98 -2.26 20.62 -4.31
CA LEU A 98 -0.88 20.87 -3.88
C LEU A 98 0.00 21.44 -5.00
N SER A 99 -0.33 21.18 -6.26
CA SER A 99 0.43 21.67 -7.41
C SER A 99 0.02 23.07 -7.86
N LEU A 100 -1.27 23.38 -7.84
CA LEU A 100 -1.84 24.59 -8.45
C LEU A 100 -2.23 25.68 -7.46
N VAL A 101 -2.56 25.33 -6.21
CA VAL A 101 -3.04 26.30 -5.22
C VAL A 101 -1.90 26.75 -4.31
N ARG A 102 -1.43 25.83 -3.46
CA ARG A 102 -0.34 26.08 -2.52
C ARG A 102 0.27 24.75 -2.12
N PHE A 103 1.58 24.66 -2.25
CA PHE A 103 2.32 23.52 -1.72
C PHE A 103 2.47 23.70 -0.20
N ASP A 104 1.69 22.94 0.56
CA ASP A 104 1.72 22.91 2.02
C ASP A 104 2.16 21.51 2.48
N TYR A 105 3.40 21.44 2.98
CA TYR A 105 3.99 20.19 3.46
C TYR A 105 3.21 19.59 4.63
N GLY A 106 2.76 20.42 5.57
CA GLY A 106 2.00 19.97 6.74
C GLY A 106 0.67 19.35 6.35
N TYR A 107 -0.03 19.94 5.37
CA TYR A 107 -1.24 19.33 4.79
C TYR A 107 -0.94 17.98 4.13
N ASN A 108 0.11 17.90 3.31
CA ASN A 108 0.49 16.67 2.64
C ASN A 108 0.82 15.55 3.64
N LEU A 109 1.62 15.86 4.67
CA LEU A 109 1.97 14.94 5.74
C LEU A 109 0.70 14.46 6.48
N ALA A 110 -0.18 15.38 6.88
CA ALA A 110 -1.43 15.03 7.56
C ALA A 110 -2.34 14.14 6.71
N ALA A 111 -2.47 14.43 5.41
CA ALA A 111 -3.25 13.62 4.48
C ALA A 111 -2.68 12.21 4.33
N ASN A 112 -1.37 12.07 4.16
CA ASN A 112 -0.69 10.76 4.06
C ASN A 112 -0.81 9.96 5.36
N VAL A 113 -0.68 10.61 6.53
CA VAL A 113 -0.88 9.95 7.82
C VAL A 113 -2.33 9.47 7.97
N ALA A 114 -3.32 10.29 7.63
CA ALA A 114 -4.73 9.91 7.73
C ALA A 114 -5.06 8.71 6.83
N ILE A 115 -4.64 8.75 5.56
CA ILE A 115 -4.85 7.64 4.61
C ILE A 115 -4.04 6.40 5.04
N GLY A 116 -2.83 6.58 5.58
CA GLY A 116 -2.01 5.50 6.14
C GLY A 116 -2.67 4.80 7.33
N LEU A 117 -3.33 5.54 8.23
CA LEU A 117 -4.10 4.97 9.34
C LEU A 117 -5.32 4.17 8.84
N VAL A 118 -6.02 4.66 7.82
CA VAL A 118 -7.11 3.90 7.18
C VAL A 118 -6.57 2.59 6.59
N ASN A 119 -5.42 2.65 5.90
CA ASN A 119 -4.75 1.48 5.35
C ASN A 119 -4.37 0.46 6.45
N LEU A 120 -3.80 0.94 7.56
CA LEU A 120 -3.44 0.15 8.73
C LEU A 120 -4.65 -0.60 9.31
N VAL A 121 -5.70 0.14 9.65
CA VAL A 121 -6.89 -0.43 10.30
C VAL A 121 -7.55 -1.45 9.41
N TRP A 122 -7.69 -1.16 8.12
CA TRP A 122 -8.33 -2.07 7.18
C TRP A 122 -7.53 -3.35 6.99
N TRP A 123 -6.22 -3.26 6.71
CA TRP A 123 -5.39 -4.43 6.55
C TRP A 123 -5.31 -5.26 7.83
N LEU A 124 -5.20 -4.63 9.00
CA LEU A 124 -5.20 -5.35 10.28
C LEU A 124 -6.53 -6.06 10.52
N ALA A 125 -7.66 -5.41 10.25
CA ALA A 125 -8.98 -6.03 10.38
C ALA A 125 -9.10 -7.26 9.47
N TRP A 126 -8.68 -7.14 8.21
CA TRP A 126 -8.65 -8.27 7.28
C TRP A 126 -7.71 -9.39 7.75
N CYS A 127 -6.51 -9.03 8.22
CA CYS A 127 -5.53 -9.99 8.72
C CYS A 127 -6.05 -10.75 9.95
N LEU A 128 -6.63 -10.05 10.91
CA LEU A 128 -7.16 -10.63 12.14
C LEU A 128 -8.36 -11.54 11.86
N TRP A 129 -9.18 -11.18 10.87
CA TRP A 129 -10.30 -12.01 10.43
C TRP A 129 -9.81 -13.32 9.78
N ASN A 130 -8.77 -13.25 8.93
CA ASN A 130 -8.24 -14.40 8.21
C ASN A 130 -7.11 -15.18 8.90
N ARG A 131 -6.65 -14.74 10.08
CA ARG A 131 -5.49 -15.31 10.78
C ARG A 131 -5.58 -16.81 11.07
N GLN A 132 -6.79 -17.34 11.20
CA GLN A 132 -7.04 -18.75 11.52
C GLN A 132 -6.99 -19.65 10.28
N GLN A 133 -7.22 -19.11 9.08
CA GLN A 133 -7.33 -19.89 7.85
C GLN A 133 -6.11 -19.75 6.93
N LEU A 134 -5.41 -18.62 6.99
CA LEU A 134 -4.28 -18.30 6.12
C LEU A 134 -3.02 -18.01 6.95
N PRO A 135 -2.08 -18.96 7.09
CA PRO A 135 -0.89 -18.75 7.91
C PRO A 135 0.04 -17.66 7.36
N HIS A 136 0.02 -17.39 6.04
CA HIS A 136 0.82 -16.33 5.39
C HIS A 136 0.38 -14.91 5.75
N VAL A 137 -0.82 -14.72 6.29
CA VAL A 137 -1.35 -13.42 6.73
C VAL A 137 -0.51 -12.80 7.85
N ARG A 138 0.25 -13.60 8.61
CA ARG A 138 1.20 -13.08 9.61
C ARG A 138 2.28 -12.20 8.98
N LYS A 139 2.71 -12.50 7.74
CA LYS A 139 3.68 -11.68 7.00
C LYS A 139 3.06 -10.34 6.62
N CYS A 140 1.82 -10.33 6.15
CA CYS A 140 1.09 -9.09 5.87
C CYS A 140 0.90 -8.23 7.12
N MET A 141 0.50 -8.83 8.24
CA MET A 141 0.38 -8.13 9.52
C MET A 141 1.71 -7.52 9.97
N ALA A 142 2.82 -8.27 9.84
CA ALA A 142 4.15 -7.75 10.13
C ALA A 142 4.52 -6.58 9.20
N VAL A 143 4.28 -6.69 7.89
CA VAL A 143 4.54 -5.61 6.93
C VAL A 143 3.77 -4.34 7.29
N VAL A 144 2.47 -4.46 7.56
CA VAL A 144 1.60 -3.31 7.81
C VAL A 144 1.98 -2.62 9.12
N LEU A 145 2.32 -3.37 10.17
CA LEU A 145 2.81 -2.82 11.43
C LEU A 145 4.20 -2.19 11.29
N LEU A 146 5.10 -2.83 10.56
CA LEU A 146 6.45 -2.30 10.30
C LEU A 146 6.40 -1.02 9.47
N LEU A 147 5.61 -0.97 8.39
CA LEU A 147 5.46 0.24 7.58
C LEU A 147 4.93 1.41 8.41
N GLN A 148 3.91 1.19 9.25
CA GLN A 148 3.38 2.26 10.10
C GLN A 148 4.34 2.65 11.22
N GLY A 149 5.04 1.69 11.84
CA GLY A 149 6.08 1.99 12.82
C GLY A 149 7.22 2.81 12.22
N LEU A 150 7.67 2.45 11.01
CA LEU A 150 8.70 3.17 10.28
C LEU A 150 8.26 4.57 9.84
N SER A 151 6.97 4.77 9.49
CA SER A 151 6.44 6.10 9.19
C SER A 151 6.46 7.06 10.39
N LEU A 152 6.63 6.56 11.62
CA LEU A 152 6.84 7.44 12.77
C LEU A 152 8.20 8.13 12.74
N LEU A 153 9.20 7.56 12.06
CA LEU A 153 10.51 8.20 11.90
C LEU A 153 10.36 9.53 11.14
N GLU A 154 9.51 9.56 10.12
CA GLU A 154 9.16 10.77 9.38
C GLU A 154 8.53 11.84 10.28
N LEU A 155 7.62 11.43 11.18
CA LEU A 155 6.94 12.33 12.11
C LEU A 155 7.85 12.85 13.23
N LEU A 156 8.89 12.10 13.59
CA LEU A 156 9.82 12.46 14.66
C LEU A 156 10.89 13.46 14.19
N ASP A 157 11.16 13.54 12.89
CA ASP A 157 12.04 14.52 12.23
C ASP A 157 13.31 14.86 13.05
N PHE A 158 14.12 13.84 13.35
CA PHE A 158 15.31 14.00 14.18
C PHE A 158 16.52 14.48 13.36
N PRO A 159 17.47 15.21 13.98
CA PRO A 159 18.64 15.73 13.27
C PRO A 159 19.51 14.60 12.69
N PRO A 160 20.20 14.83 11.55
CA PRO A 160 20.89 13.78 10.83
C PRO A 160 21.98 13.11 11.66
N LEU A 161 21.92 11.77 11.71
CA LEU A 161 22.96 10.93 12.28
C LEU A 161 24.22 11.02 11.43
N PHE A 162 25.35 11.24 12.10
CA PHE A 162 26.67 11.39 11.46
C PHE A 162 26.73 12.48 10.38
N TRP A 163 25.78 13.43 10.35
CA TRP A 163 25.65 14.43 9.29
C TRP A 163 25.41 13.86 7.88
N VAL A 164 25.01 12.59 7.79
CA VAL A 164 24.81 11.89 6.51
C VAL A 164 23.41 11.29 6.40
N LEU A 165 22.82 10.78 7.49
CA LEU A 165 21.54 10.07 7.47
C LEU A 165 20.50 10.80 8.32
N ASP A 166 19.53 11.44 7.68
CA ASP A 166 18.37 12.02 8.35
C ASP A 166 17.28 10.97 8.59
N ALA A 167 16.23 11.37 9.33
CA ALA A 167 15.10 10.51 9.65
C ALA A 167 14.40 9.98 8.39
N HIS A 168 14.30 10.82 7.36
CA HIS A 168 13.66 10.52 6.08
C HIS A 168 14.42 9.45 5.28
N ALA A 169 15.75 9.57 5.16
CA ALA A 169 16.58 8.58 4.48
C ALA A 169 16.58 7.23 5.22
N ILE A 170 16.57 7.25 6.55
CA ILE A 170 16.48 6.03 7.37
C ILE A 170 15.12 5.36 7.18
N TRP A 171 14.04 6.14 7.10
CA TRP A 171 12.72 5.63 6.77
C TRP A 171 12.73 4.90 5.42
N HIS A 172 13.22 5.55 4.35
CA HIS A 172 13.30 4.95 3.01
C HIS A 172 14.11 3.64 3.03
N ILE A 173 15.35 3.64 3.53
CA ILE A 173 16.20 2.43 3.59
C ILE A 173 15.51 1.29 4.36
N SER A 174 14.82 1.62 5.45
CA SER A 174 14.12 0.62 6.27
C SER A 174 12.93 -0.02 5.56
N THR A 175 12.34 0.64 4.55
CA THR A 175 11.22 0.07 3.78
C THR A 175 11.65 -0.98 2.75
N ILE A 176 12.94 -1.09 2.38
CA ILE A 176 13.45 -2.13 1.44
C ILE A 176 13.11 -3.55 1.91
N PRO A 177 13.56 -4.02 3.09
CA PRO A 177 13.26 -5.37 3.55
C PRO A 177 11.76 -5.60 3.76
N VAL A 178 11.02 -4.54 4.11
CA VAL A 178 9.58 -4.60 4.31
C VAL A 178 8.84 -4.84 2.98
N HIS A 179 9.28 -4.20 1.89
CA HIS A 179 8.76 -4.46 0.56
C HIS A 179 9.07 -5.88 0.07
N VAL A 180 10.26 -6.41 0.37
CA VAL A 180 10.60 -7.82 0.05
C VAL A 180 9.63 -8.77 0.77
N LEU A 181 9.39 -8.54 2.06
CA LEU A 181 8.44 -9.34 2.85
C LEU A 181 7.01 -9.25 2.30
N PHE A 182 6.59 -8.05 1.86
CA PHE A 182 5.29 -7.84 1.23
C PHE A 182 5.15 -8.59 -0.09
N PHE A 183 6.21 -8.60 -0.90
CA PHE A 183 6.24 -9.36 -2.15
C PHE A 183 6.11 -10.87 -1.89
N SER A 184 6.85 -11.41 -0.92
CA SER A 184 6.70 -12.82 -0.55
C SER A 184 5.28 -13.16 -0.09
N PHE A 185 4.62 -12.25 0.63
CA PHE A 185 3.20 -12.41 0.97
C PHE A 185 2.32 -12.43 -0.29
N LEU A 186 2.49 -11.47 -1.20
CA LEU A 186 1.69 -11.40 -2.43
C LEU A 186 1.87 -12.64 -3.31
N GLU A 187 3.07 -13.20 -3.38
CA GLU A 187 3.37 -14.43 -4.12
C GLU A 187 2.63 -15.63 -3.52
N GLU A 188 2.78 -15.88 -2.21
CA GLU A 188 2.10 -16.97 -1.50
C GLU A 188 0.59 -16.90 -1.65
N ASP A 189 0.06 -15.69 -1.56
CA ASP A 189 -1.36 -15.41 -1.62
C ASP A 189 -1.90 -15.55 -3.05
N SER A 190 -1.12 -15.19 -4.07
CA SER A 190 -1.43 -15.45 -5.48
C SER A 190 -1.41 -16.95 -5.80
N LEU A 191 -0.43 -17.68 -5.27
CA LEU A 191 -0.35 -19.15 -5.40
C LEU A 191 -1.52 -19.85 -4.73
N TYR A 192 -1.97 -19.35 -3.57
CA TYR A 192 -3.16 -19.87 -2.89
C TYR A 192 -4.41 -19.71 -3.77
N LEU A 193 -4.64 -18.53 -4.35
CA LEU A 193 -5.76 -18.28 -5.27
C LEU A 193 -5.69 -19.16 -6.53
N LEU A 194 -4.50 -19.32 -7.12
CA LEU A 194 -4.30 -20.18 -8.30
C LEU A 194 -4.53 -21.67 -8.01
N LYS A 195 -4.21 -22.14 -6.81
CA LYS A 195 -4.50 -23.53 -6.40
C LYS A 195 -6.00 -23.74 -6.22
N GLY A 196 -6.69 -22.75 -5.65
CA GLY A 196 -8.16 -22.76 -5.53
C GLY A 196 -8.85 -22.90 -6.89
N SER A 197 -8.41 -22.13 -7.90
CA SER A 197 -9.02 -22.15 -9.23
C SER A 197 -8.72 -23.40 -10.07
N LYS A 198 -7.77 -24.25 -9.67
CA LYS A 198 -7.41 -25.50 -10.39
C LYS A 198 -8.13 -26.73 -9.83
N LEU A 199 -8.77 -26.61 -8.67
CA LEU A 199 -9.47 -27.68 -7.98
C LEU A 199 -10.98 -27.69 -8.27
N ASP A 200 -11.45 -26.70 -9.04
CA ASP A 200 -12.79 -26.57 -9.60
C ASP A 200 -12.74 -26.82 -11.11
#